data_AF-A0A376TW88-F1
#
_entry.id   AF-A0A376TW88-F1
#
_cell.length_a   1.000
_cell.length_b   1.000
_cell.length_c   1.000
_cell.angle_alpha   90.00
_cell.angle_beta   90.00
_cell.angle_gamma   90.00
#
_symmetry.space_group_name_H-M   'P 1'
#
loop_
_entity.id
_entity.type
_entity.pdbx_description
1 polymer ?
#
loop_
_entity_poly.entity_id
_entity_poly.type
_entity_poly.pdbx_seq_one_letter_code
_entity_poly.pdbx_strand_id
1 'polypeptide(L)' 'MQIIGRLKQRVHLADGLGPDNMLSEEAMTRGLNCLSLFAERLQGFSPASVCIVGTHTLRQALNATDFLKRAEKVIPLPD' A
#
# COMPACT_ATOMS: atom_id res chain seq x y z
N MET A 1 -3.25 4.18 -25.60
CA MET A 1 -2.63 4.36 -24.27
C MET A 1 -1.22 3.82 -24.32
N GLN A 2 -0.20 4.68 -24.23
CA GLN A 2 1.19 4.24 -24.10
C GLN A 2 1.52 4.09 -22.61
N ILE A 3 2.13 2.97 -22.24
CA ILE A 3 2.62 2.74 -20.88
C ILE A 3 3.97 3.45 -20.76
N ILE A 4 4.04 4.48 -19.92
CA ILE A 4 5.27 5.28 -19.73
C ILE A 4 6.27 4.59 -18.80
N GLY A 5 5.81 3.68 -17.93
CA GLY A 5 6.69 2.88 -17.06
C GLY A 5 5.92 1.87 -16.21
N ARG A 6 6.61 0.85 -15.72
CA ARG A 6 6.09 -0.12 -14.75
C ARG A 6 7.10 -0.26 -13.61
N LEU A 7 6.64 -0.10 -12.38
CA LEU A 7 7.43 -0.34 -11.18
C LEU A 7 6.79 -1.50 -10.40
N LYS A 8 7.59 -2.50 -10.03
CA LYS A 8 7.14 -3.63 -9.22
C LYS A 8 8.08 -3.77 -8.03
N GLN A 9 7.54 -3.62 -6.83
CA GLN A 9 8.27 -3.89 -5.59
C GLN A 9 7.64 -5.10 -4.89
N ARG A 10 8.46 -6.05 -4.45
CA ARG A 10 7.98 -7.22 -3.69
C ARG A 10 7.98 -6.88 -2.20
N VAL A 11 6.79 -6.74 -1.62
CA VAL A 11 6.64 -6.31 -0.23
C VAL A 11 6.29 -7.45 0.73
N HIS A 12 5.92 -8.62 0.19
CA HIS A 12 5.61 -9.81 0.97
C HIS A 12 4.60 -9.52 2.09
N LEU A 13 3.52 -8.81 1.74
CA LEU A 13 2.48 -8.40 2.69
C LEU A 13 1.70 -9.62 3.20
N ALA A 14 1.45 -10.60 2.33
CA ALA A 14 0.78 -11.86 2.69
C ALA A 14 1.56 -12.68 3.71
N ASP A 15 2.90 -12.64 3.68
CA ASP A 15 3.75 -13.40 4.60
C ASP A 15 3.62 -12.92 6.05
N GLY A 16 3.11 -11.70 6.26
CA GLY A 16 2.79 -11.20 7.60
C GLY A 16 1.33 -11.33 7.99
N LEU A 17 0.48 -11.96 7.17
CA LEU A 17 -0.90 -12.26 7.56
C LEU A 17 -0.88 -13.50 8.46
N GLY A 18 -1.13 -13.28 9.74
CA GLY A 18 -1.17 -14.34 10.75
C GLY A 18 -2.41 -15.23 10.65
N PRO A 19 -2.45 -16.33 11.42
CA PRO A 19 -3.61 -17.23 11.49
C PRO A 19 -4.87 -16.57 12.05
N ASP A 20 -4.72 -15.46 12.76
CA ASP A 20 -5.78 -14.57 13.25
C ASP A 20 -6.28 -13.58 12.19
N ASN A 21 -5.77 -13.67 10.96
CA ASN A 21 -5.97 -12.68 9.89
C ASN A 21 -5.53 -11.27 10.31
N MET A 22 -4.51 -11.14 11.16
CA MET A 22 -3.90 -9.85 11.48
C MET A 22 -2.59 -9.70 10.72
N LEU A 23 -2.37 -8.52 10.15
CA LEU A 23 -1.07 -8.14 9.61
C LEU A 23 -0.11 -7.85 10.75
N SER A 24 1.06 -8.50 10.71
CA SER A 24 2.16 -8.20 11.61
C SER A 24 2.72 -6.79 11.38
N GLU A 25 3.23 -6.19 12.46
CA GLU A 25 3.86 -4.86 12.41
C GLU A 25 5.02 -4.79 11.40
N GLU A 26 5.79 -5.87 11.25
CA GLU A 26 6.84 -5.92 10.24
C GLU A 26 6.30 -5.85 8.82
N ALA A 27 5.22 -6.60 8.52
CA ALA A 27 4.62 -6.57 7.19
C ALA A 27 3.96 -5.22 6.90
N MET A 28 3.30 -4.61 7.88
CA MET A 28 2.78 -3.25 7.77
C MET A 28 3.91 -2.26 7.52
N THR A 29 5.01 -2.33 8.27
CA THR A 29 6.18 -1.45 8.09
C THR A 29 6.79 -1.58 6.69
N ARG A 30 6.97 -2.81 6.19
CA ARG A 30 7.41 -3.03 4.80
C ARG A 30 6.43 -2.44 3.79
N GLY A 31 5.13 -2.65 4.01
CA GLY A 31 4.04 -2.05 3.24
C GLY A 31 4.15 -0.53 3.13
N LEU A 32 4.24 0.12 4.28
CA LEU A 32 4.32 1.59 4.40
C LEU A 32 5.60 2.14 3.77
N ASN A 33 6.75 1.51 4.01
CA ASN A 33 8.01 1.92 3.38
C ASN A 33 7.92 1.84 1.86
N CYS A 34 7.26 0.81 1.33
CA CYS A 34 7.00 0.73 -0.10
C CYS A 34 6.09 1.87 -0.56
N LEU A 35 5.02 2.19 0.17
CA LEU A 35 4.13 3.29 -0.19
C LEU A 35 4.84 4.63 -0.20
N SER A 36 5.73 4.91 0.76
CA SER A 36 6.55 6.14 0.77
C SER A 36 7.41 6.29 -0.48
N LEU A 37 8.08 5.20 -0.92
CA LEU A 37 8.86 5.22 -2.16
C LEU A 37 7.99 5.51 -3.39
N PHE A 38 6.75 5.01 -3.41
CA PHE A 38 5.81 5.31 -4.48
C PHE A 38 5.29 6.74 -4.37
N ALA A 39 5.07 7.28 -3.17
CA ALA A 39 4.66 8.65 -2.95
C ALA A 39 5.69 9.66 -3.49
N GLU A 40 6.98 9.43 -3.23
CA GLU A 40 8.07 10.23 -3.82
C GLU A 40 8.04 10.18 -5.35
N ARG A 41 7.75 9.02 -5.92
CA ARG A 41 7.68 8.85 -7.39
C ARG A 41 6.44 9.49 -8.00
N LEU A 42 5.33 9.49 -7.27
CA LEU A 42 4.06 10.10 -7.65
C LEU A 42 4.01 11.59 -7.29
N GLN A 43 5.07 12.16 -6.72
CA GLN A 43 5.16 13.57 -6.40
C GLN A 43 4.95 14.39 -7.69
N GLY A 44 3.95 15.28 -7.67
CA GLY A 44 3.54 16.09 -8.83
C GLY A 44 2.41 15.50 -9.66
N PHE A 45 1.94 14.28 -9.39
CA PHE A 45 0.71 13.75 -9.96
C PHE A 45 -0.50 14.25 -9.15
N SER A 46 -1.57 14.59 -9.85
CA SER A 46 -2.86 14.86 -9.21
C SER A 46 -3.41 13.57 -8.58
N PRO A 47 -4.02 13.61 -7.38
CA PRO A 47 -4.65 12.45 -6.77
C PRO A 47 -5.69 11.78 -7.69
N ALA A 48 -6.39 12.56 -8.52
CA ALA A 48 -7.36 12.04 -9.49
C ALA A 48 -6.73 11.17 -10.59
N SER A 49 -5.41 11.28 -10.80
CA SER A 49 -4.64 10.49 -11.76
C SER A 49 -4.02 9.23 -11.13
N VAL A 50 -4.23 9.01 -9.83
CA VAL A 50 -3.64 7.92 -9.06
C VAL A 50 -4.75 7.03 -8.51
N CYS A 51 -4.66 5.73 -8.76
CA CYS A 51 -5.57 4.75 -8.18
C CYS A 51 -4.74 3.67 -7.47
N ILE A 52 -4.99 3.49 -6.17
CA ILE A 52 -4.34 2.49 -5.33
C ILE A 52 -5.38 1.44 -4.98
N VAL A 53 -5.08 0.17 -5.28
CA VAL A 53 -6.01 -0.94 -5.06
C VAL A 53 -5.41 -2.00 -4.14
N GLY A 54 -6.13 -2.29 -3.05
CA GLY A 54 -5.85 -3.44 -2.20
C GLY A 54 -6.53 -4.69 -2.73
N THR A 55 -5.76 -5.77 -2.93
CA THR A 55 -6.28 -7.04 -3.44
C THR A 55 -6.61 -8.01 -2.29
N HIS A 56 -5.99 -9.19 -2.26
CA HIS A 56 -6.40 -10.28 -1.39
C HIS A 56 -6.02 -10.07 0.07
N THR A 57 -4.75 -9.76 0.35
CA THR A 57 -4.23 -9.66 1.72
C THR A 57 -4.93 -8.57 2.54
N LEU A 58 -5.17 -7.40 1.95
CA LEU A 58 -5.89 -6.31 2.62
C LEU A 58 -7.38 -6.61 2.80
N ARG A 59 -7.98 -7.50 2.00
CA ARG A 59 -9.37 -7.95 2.21
C ARG A 59 -9.50 -8.95 3.34
N GLN A 60 -8.46 -9.75 3.60
CA GLN A 60 -8.47 -10.72 4.69
C GLN A 60 -8.05 -10.10 6.02
N ALA A 61 -7.12 -9.14 6.00
CA ALA A 61 -6.59 -8.53 7.20
C ALA A 61 -7.67 -7.80 8.02
N LEU A 62 -7.94 -8.25 9.25
CA LEU A 62 -8.88 -7.60 10.16
C LEU A 62 -8.41 -6.21 10.59
N ASN A 63 -7.09 -6.00 10.66
CA ASN A 63 -6.46 -4.70 10.91
C ASN A 63 -6.09 -3.93 9.62
N ALA A 64 -6.70 -4.26 8.48
CA ALA A 64 -6.48 -3.50 7.25
C ALA A 64 -6.78 -2.01 7.42
N THR A 65 -7.80 -1.64 8.19
CA THR A 65 -8.12 -0.23 8.48
C THR A 65 -6.98 0.49 9.20
N ASP A 66 -6.26 -0.18 10.10
CA ASP A 66 -5.10 0.42 10.77
C ASP A 66 -3.96 0.64 9.78
N PHE A 67 -3.69 -0.35 8.91
CA PHE A 67 -2.73 -0.20 7.83
C PHE A 67 -3.08 0.98 6.90
N LEU A 68 -4.35 1.13 6.52
CA LEU A 68 -4.82 2.23 5.67
C LEU A 68 -4.66 3.59 6.34
N LYS A 69 -5.02 3.73 7.63
CA LYS A 69 -4.79 4.97 8.39
C LYS A 69 -3.31 5.37 8.46
N ARG A 70 -2.41 4.40 8.53
CA ARG A 70 -0.96 4.65 8.47
C ARG A 70 -0.52 4.99 7.05
N ALA A 71 -1.12 4.34 6.04
CA ALA A 71 -0.85 4.60 4.62
C ALA A 71 -1.21 6.04 4.22
N GLU A 72 -2.36 6.56 4.67
CA GLU A 72 -2.80 7.95 4.42
C GLU A 72 -1.77 9.01 4.85
N LYS A 73 -0.92 8.69 5.84
CA LYS A 73 0.14 9.61 6.30
C LYS A 73 1.36 9.62 5.40
N VAL A 74 1.59 8.56 4.62
CA VAL A 74 2.78 8.40 3.77
C VAL A 74 2.49 8.64 2.30
N ILE A 75 1.26 8.37 1.84
CA ILE A 75 0.84 8.59 0.46
C ILE A 75 -0.52 9.29 0.46
N PRO A 76 -0.67 10.40 -0.29
CA PRO A 76 -1.98 11.04 -0.45
C PRO A 76 -2.90 10.09 -1.21
N LEU A 77 -3.84 9.49 -0.49
CA LEU A 77 -4.90 8.68 -1.07
C LEU A 77 -6.00 9.61 -1.60
N PRO A 78 -6.60 9.32 -2.76
CA PRO A 78 -7.80 10.02 -3.20
C PRO A 78 -8.95 9.73 -2.22
N ASP A 79 -9.81 10.74 -2.00
CA ASP A 79 -11.06 10.64 -1.22
C ASP A 79 -12.04 9.61 -1.80
#